data_AF-A0A4R6CRA6-F1
#
_entry.id   AF-A0A4R6CRA6-F1
#
_cell.length_a   1.000
_cell.length_b   1.000
_cell.length_c   1.000
_cell.angle_alpha   90.00
_cell.angle_beta   90.00
_cell.angle_gamma   90.00
#
_symmetry.space_group_name_H-M   'P 1'
#
loop_
_entity.id
_entity.type
_entity.pdbx_description
1 polymer ?
#
loop_
_entity_poly.entity_id
_entity_poly.type
_entity_poly.pdbx_seq_one_letter_code
_entity_poly.pdbx_strand_id
1 'polypeptide(L)'
;MTTGFTIATILKNGKIGMIYGYADGYLAYTGRILVNHYQTFDKARKLINLGELEVIGQSLDPSELVLRYGWNATLNDSFKKLPQDEQKRLYDDNRLHVSAYHRDRGEELRINTFKNIPQYLNFLKDNGSEFNYFQGYNSNNKPQWNLVLNDGFHPLIDDINSIGKFNGQALNLAELDNDEFWDKQFEQKKSLIIEFLKTLGQEYHLGDEGQTDEVEPFYDNTYGEVKVNFYDPVSFEEFPISIQMSSDDVTLNFVHSVLLQIRHSVSKQLSHKLPLYKHDDLPKLEQMNEIKDEISNFYRTKLKEDPRNVGFNYLVALCQDQKAQENADKNGLVLQDWELDAKNASQLVKPYIKKKVDKLYSDLKKQKLKNISLTINDISELNDEVSCGKTGYYDTHTKFSDYMSRLVRGQNPADPAQFADPYLNSKLYCIINKFYEQVVMKDAEHKLEQAVVLASDK
;
A
#
# COMPACT_ATOMS: atom_id res chain seq x y z
N MET A 1 6.17 -13.41 9.73
CA MET A 1 5.20 -12.56 9.01
C MET A 1 3.84 -12.87 9.57
N THR A 2 3.10 -11.87 10.04
CA THR A 2 1.70 -12.01 10.46
C THR A 2 0.84 -11.68 9.25
N THR A 3 0.11 -12.67 8.75
CA THR A 3 -0.83 -12.48 7.64
C THR A 3 -2.23 -12.53 8.21
N GLY A 4 -2.88 -11.37 8.23
CA GLY A 4 -4.20 -11.23 8.81
C GLY A 4 -5.28 -11.89 7.96
N PHE A 5 -6.40 -12.17 8.59
CA PHE A 5 -7.59 -12.67 7.92
C PHE A 5 -8.87 -12.24 8.61
N THR A 6 -9.99 -12.26 7.88
CA THR A 6 -11.32 -12.19 8.47
C THR A 6 -12.08 -13.49 8.25
N ILE A 7 -12.91 -13.87 9.22
CA ILE A 7 -13.86 -14.97 9.09
C ILE A 7 -15.24 -14.40 9.34
N ALA A 8 -16.17 -14.63 8.41
CA ALA A 8 -17.56 -14.21 8.51
C ALA A 8 -18.52 -15.37 8.20
N THR A 9 -19.69 -15.37 8.84
CA THR A 9 -20.77 -16.32 8.56
C THR A 9 -22.15 -15.74 8.89
N ILE A 10 -23.20 -16.38 8.39
CA ILE A 10 -24.59 -16.06 8.67
C ILE A 10 -24.98 -16.57 10.07
N LEU A 11 -25.35 -15.65 10.96
CA LEU A 11 -25.84 -15.94 12.30
C LEU A 11 -27.29 -16.45 12.27
N LYS A 12 -27.73 -17.07 13.37
CA LYS A 12 -29.09 -17.64 13.51
C LYS A 12 -30.22 -16.61 13.31
N ASN A 13 -29.93 -15.32 13.50
CA ASN A 13 -30.88 -14.22 13.32
C ASN A 13 -30.80 -13.59 11.91
N GLY A 14 -30.10 -14.21 10.97
CA GLY A 14 -29.90 -13.72 9.59
C GLY A 14 -28.89 -12.58 9.45
N LYS A 15 -28.32 -12.08 10.56
CA LYS A 15 -27.21 -11.11 10.52
C LYS A 15 -25.91 -11.81 10.12
N ILE A 16 -24.91 -11.02 9.73
CA ILE A 16 -23.54 -11.52 9.49
C ILE A 16 -22.70 -11.25 10.74
N GLY A 17 -22.03 -12.27 11.26
CA GLY A 17 -21.03 -12.14 12.31
C GLY A 17 -19.64 -12.33 11.73
N MET A 18 -18.70 -11.48 12.13
CA MET A 18 -17.32 -11.49 11.64
C MET A 18 -16.32 -11.30 12.78
N ILE A 19 -15.20 -12.01 12.71
CA ILE A 19 -14.03 -11.86 13.58
C ILE A 19 -12.78 -11.61 12.75
N TYR A 20 -11.79 -10.99 13.37
CA TYR A 20 -10.46 -10.79 12.81
C TYR A 20 -9.48 -11.83 13.38
N GLY A 21 -8.54 -12.27 12.54
CA GLY A 21 -7.44 -13.15 12.90
C GLY A 21 -6.10 -12.57 12.47
N TYR A 22 -5.05 -12.78 13.27
CA TYR A 22 -3.78 -12.06 13.12
C TYR A 22 -2.68 -12.81 12.37
N ALA A 23 -2.71 -14.15 12.32
CA ALA A 23 -1.64 -14.94 11.71
C ALA A 23 -2.14 -16.11 10.85
N ASP A 24 -1.33 -16.52 9.87
CA ASP A 24 -1.57 -17.67 8.99
C ASP A 24 -2.88 -17.61 8.19
N GLY A 25 -3.29 -16.41 7.78
CA GLY A 25 -4.50 -16.17 6.98
C GLY A 25 -4.54 -16.84 5.60
N TYR A 26 -3.44 -17.38 5.10
CA TYR A 26 -3.30 -17.95 3.76
C TYR A 26 -4.27 -19.10 3.44
N LEU A 27 -4.53 -19.31 2.15
CA LEU A 27 -5.38 -20.40 1.64
C LEU A 27 -4.89 -21.80 2.08
N ALA A 28 -3.58 -22.04 2.02
CA ALA A 28 -2.96 -23.31 2.38
C ALA A 28 -3.13 -23.67 3.87
N TYR A 29 -3.45 -22.68 4.72
CA TYR A 29 -3.63 -22.87 6.16
C TYR A 29 -5.06 -22.58 6.59
N THR A 30 -5.43 -21.31 6.77
CA THR A 30 -6.77 -20.92 7.25
C THR A 30 -7.87 -21.40 6.31
N GLY A 31 -7.70 -21.21 4.99
CA GLY A 31 -8.66 -21.69 4.00
C GLY A 31 -8.92 -23.20 4.12
N ARG A 32 -7.84 -23.99 4.19
CA ARG A 32 -7.90 -25.45 4.29
C ARG A 32 -8.53 -25.92 5.60
N ILE A 33 -8.20 -25.27 6.72
CA ILE A 33 -8.80 -25.57 8.03
C ILE A 33 -10.31 -25.31 7.99
N LEU A 34 -10.75 -24.18 7.42
CA LEU A 34 -12.17 -23.84 7.30
C LEU A 34 -12.95 -24.86 6.48
N VAL A 35 -12.44 -25.20 5.29
CA VAL A 35 -13.06 -26.19 4.40
C VAL A 35 -13.12 -27.58 5.03
N ASN A 36 -12.07 -28.02 5.73
CA ASN A 36 -11.98 -29.39 6.23
C ASN A 36 -12.63 -29.57 7.62
N HIS A 37 -12.62 -28.55 8.48
CA HIS A 37 -13.03 -28.71 9.88
C HIS A 37 -14.27 -27.89 10.27
N TYR A 38 -14.60 -26.82 9.55
CA TYR A 38 -15.68 -25.86 9.87
C TYR A 38 -16.81 -25.84 8.82
N GLN A 39 -17.18 -27.01 8.28
CA GLN A 39 -18.12 -27.17 7.16
C GLN A 39 -19.58 -26.77 7.45
N THR A 40 -19.96 -26.57 8.71
CA THR A 40 -21.36 -26.28 9.09
C THR A 40 -21.49 -24.91 9.71
N PHE A 41 -22.65 -24.27 9.52
CA PHE A 41 -22.96 -22.99 10.17
C PHE A 41 -22.80 -23.05 11.69
N ASP A 42 -23.13 -24.17 12.34
CA ASP A 42 -22.97 -24.29 13.79
C ASP A 42 -21.51 -24.28 14.22
N LYS A 43 -20.61 -24.93 13.48
CA LYS A 43 -19.17 -24.86 13.76
C LYS A 43 -18.62 -23.46 13.48
N ALA A 44 -18.98 -22.85 12.36
CA ALA A 44 -18.56 -21.50 12.02
C ALA A 44 -19.05 -20.46 13.06
N ARG A 45 -20.31 -20.55 13.50
CA ARG A 45 -20.86 -19.67 14.55
C ARG A 45 -20.15 -19.86 15.89
N LYS A 46 -19.81 -21.10 16.27
CA LYS A 46 -19.00 -21.34 17.47
C LYS A 46 -17.61 -20.71 17.35
N LEU A 47 -16.99 -20.76 16.17
CA LEU A 47 -15.73 -20.08 15.89
C LEU A 47 -15.86 -18.56 16.01
N ILE A 48 -16.87 -17.95 15.38
CA ILE A 48 -17.19 -16.51 15.53
C ILE A 48 -17.37 -16.10 16.99
N ASN A 49 -18.04 -16.93 17.79
CA ASN A 49 -18.31 -16.63 19.20
C ASN A 49 -17.05 -16.65 20.10
N LEU A 50 -15.89 -17.11 19.60
CA LEU A 50 -14.62 -17.01 20.31
C LEU A 50 -14.03 -15.59 20.27
N GLY A 51 -14.52 -14.73 19.37
CA GLY A 51 -13.96 -13.39 19.16
C GLY A 51 -12.72 -13.40 18.28
N GLU A 52 -11.87 -12.38 18.43
CA GLU A 52 -10.61 -12.27 17.70
C GLU A 52 -9.67 -13.46 17.97
N LEU A 53 -8.96 -13.90 16.93
CA LEU A 53 -8.09 -15.07 16.96
C LEU A 53 -6.64 -14.68 16.73
N GLU A 54 -5.70 -15.27 17.46
CA GLU A 54 -4.30 -15.19 17.08
C GLU A 54 -4.07 -16.04 15.81
N VAL A 55 -4.52 -17.30 15.86
CA VAL A 55 -4.43 -18.28 14.78
C VAL A 55 -5.60 -19.26 14.88
N ILE A 56 -6.04 -19.79 13.74
CA ILE A 56 -7.09 -20.82 13.67
C ILE A 56 -6.48 -22.22 13.82
N GLY A 57 -7.18 -23.11 14.53
CA GLY A 57 -6.89 -24.53 14.58
C GLY A 57 -8.09 -25.38 14.17
N GLN A 58 -7.90 -26.68 14.04
CA GLN A 58 -8.94 -27.65 13.67
C GLN A 58 -9.97 -27.86 14.80
N SER A 59 -9.56 -27.63 16.05
CA SER A 59 -10.39 -27.77 17.26
C SER A 59 -10.73 -26.41 17.86
N LEU A 60 -11.98 -26.27 18.32
CA LEU A 60 -12.48 -25.07 18.98
C LEU A 60 -12.04 -24.97 20.44
N ASP A 61 -11.68 -26.07 21.08
CA ASP A 61 -11.31 -26.09 22.49
C ASP A 61 -9.89 -25.53 22.69
N PRO A 62 -9.53 -24.98 23.86
CA PRO A 62 -8.14 -24.64 24.16
C PRO A 62 -7.26 -25.90 24.19
N SER A 63 -5.98 -25.75 23.83
CA SER A 63 -5.01 -26.84 23.84
C SER A 63 -4.62 -27.27 25.25
N GLU A 64 -3.97 -28.44 25.36
CA GLU A 64 -3.42 -28.90 26.64
C GLU A 64 -2.38 -27.91 27.19
N LEU A 65 -1.58 -27.30 26.30
CA LEU A 65 -0.58 -26.30 26.63
C LEU A 65 -1.21 -25.08 27.31
N VAL A 66 -2.26 -24.52 26.70
CA VAL A 66 -2.95 -23.34 27.22
C VAL A 66 -3.64 -23.64 28.55
N LEU A 67 -4.30 -24.80 28.66
CA LEU A 67 -4.99 -25.21 29.89
C LEU A 67 -4.03 -25.41 31.07
N ARG A 68 -2.84 -25.96 30.84
CA ARG A 68 -1.86 -26.27 31.90
C ARG A 68 -0.97 -25.08 32.26
N TYR A 69 -0.59 -24.27 31.27
CA TYR A 69 0.49 -23.30 31.42
C TYR A 69 0.09 -21.86 31.07
N GLY A 70 -1.15 -21.65 30.60
CA GLY A 70 -1.66 -20.36 30.13
C GLY A 70 -1.26 -20.08 28.68
N TRP A 71 -1.86 -19.03 28.09
CA TRP A 71 -1.61 -18.61 26.70
C TRP A 71 -0.11 -18.40 26.42
N ASN A 72 0.63 -17.77 27.35
CA ASN A 72 2.06 -17.57 27.20
C ASN A 72 2.89 -18.65 27.92
N ALA A 73 2.75 -19.90 27.48
CA ALA A 73 3.47 -21.02 28.07
C ALA A 73 5.00 -20.86 28.02
N THR A 74 5.55 -20.14 27.04
CA THR A 74 7.00 -19.86 26.96
C THR A 74 7.54 -19.10 28.17
N LEU A 75 6.70 -18.29 28.83
CA LEU A 75 7.08 -17.55 30.03
C LEU A 75 6.83 -18.33 31.33
N ASN A 76 6.15 -19.48 31.25
CA ASN A 76 5.81 -20.31 32.40
C ASN A 76 7.02 -21.17 32.85
N ASP A 77 7.45 -21.01 34.09
CA ASP A 77 8.63 -21.71 34.61
C ASP A 77 8.44 -23.23 34.75
N SER A 78 7.21 -23.69 34.93
CA SER A 78 6.90 -25.14 34.96
C SER A 78 7.00 -25.74 33.56
N PHE A 79 6.57 -25.00 32.52
CA PHE A 79 6.71 -25.43 31.13
C PHE A 79 8.19 -25.53 30.72
N LYS A 80 9.01 -24.51 31.05
CA LYS A 80 10.45 -24.49 30.72
C LYS A 80 11.25 -25.66 31.30
N LYS A 81 10.77 -26.24 32.41
CA LYS A 81 11.41 -27.39 33.08
C LYS A 81 11.05 -28.74 32.47
N LEU A 82 10.09 -28.78 31.54
CA LEU A 82 9.72 -30.03 30.86
C LEU A 82 10.85 -30.50 29.94
N PRO A 83 10.97 -31.83 29.73
CA PRO A 83 11.77 -32.38 28.65
C PRO A 83 11.43 -31.76 27.27
N GLN A 84 12.42 -31.61 26.39
CA GLN A 84 12.24 -30.93 25.09
C GLN A 84 11.22 -31.63 24.18
N ASP A 85 11.16 -32.95 24.21
CA ASP A 85 10.18 -33.78 23.51
C ASP A 85 8.75 -33.52 23.98
N GLU A 86 8.55 -33.37 25.29
CA GLU A 86 7.24 -33.02 25.86
C GLU A 86 6.84 -31.57 25.53
N GLN A 87 7.79 -30.63 25.57
CA GLN A 87 7.54 -29.26 25.10
C GLN A 87 7.12 -29.25 23.63
N LYS A 88 7.84 -30.00 22.78
CA LYS A 88 7.53 -30.12 21.35
C LYS A 88 6.15 -30.74 21.14
N ARG A 89 5.81 -31.83 21.85
CA ARG A 89 4.49 -32.46 21.77
C ARG A 89 3.37 -31.47 22.08
N LEU A 90 3.52 -30.69 23.16
CA LEU A 90 2.53 -29.69 23.57
C LEU A 90 2.41 -28.54 22.56
N TYR A 91 3.52 -28.11 21.92
CA TYR A 91 3.47 -27.13 20.83
C TYR A 91 2.79 -27.67 19.58
N ASP A 92 3.07 -28.92 19.21
CA ASP A 92 2.44 -29.57 18.06
C ASP A 92 0.93 -29.75 18.30
N ASP A 93 0.53 -30.14 19.51
CA ASP A 93 -0.87 -30.14 19.95
C ASP A 93 -1.49 -28.73 19.87
N ASN A 94 -0.82 -27.71 20.39
CA ASN A 94 -1.33 -26.34 20.40
C ASN A 94 -1.70 -25.82 19.00
N ARG A 95 -0.97 -26.24 17.96
CA ARG A 95 -1.25 -25.87 16.56
C ARG A 95 -2.54 -26.48 16.00
N LEU A 96 -3.11 -27.48 16.65
CA LEU A 96 -4.39 -28.09 16.26
C LEU A 96 -5.59 -27.35 16.85
N HIS A 97 -5.38 -26.45 17.79
CA HIS A 97 -6.42 -25.76 18.54
C HIS A 97 -6.47 -24.28 18.16
N VAL A 98 -7.68 -23.70 18.16
CA VAL A 98 -7.87 -22.26 17.96
C VAL A 98 -7.25 -21.51 19.12
N SER A 99 -6.40 -20.51 18.86
CA SER A 99 -5.91 -19.55 19.87
C SER A 99 -6.79 -18.30 19.81
N ALA A 100 -7.60 -18.08 20.84
CA ALA A 100 -8.58 -17.00 20.89
C ALA A 100 -8.22 -15.97 21.96
N TYR A 101 -8.14 -14.68 21.59
CA TYR A 101 -7.74 -13.62 22.52
C TYR A 101 -8.67 -13.51 23.72
N HIS A 102 -9.98 -13.50 23.48
CA HIS A 102 -10.95 -13.37 24.56
C HIS A 102 -10.87 -14.56 25.55
N ARG A 103 -10.93 -15.79 25.02
CA ARG A 103 -10.98 -17.00 25.84
C ARG A 103 -9.65 -17.29 26.56
N ASP A 104 -8.53 -17.19 25.84
CA ASP A 104 -7.23 -17.69 26.32
C ASP A 104 -6.41 -16.60 27.04
N ARG A 105 -6.66 -15.32 26.74
CA ARG A 105 -5.94 -14.17 27.33
C ARG A 105 -6.82 -13.29 28.22
N GLY A 106 -8.14 -13.52 28.23
CA GLY A 106 -9.09 -12.73 29.02
C GLY A 106 -9.32 -11.32 28.47
N GLU A 107 -9.04 -11.10 27.18
CA GLU A 107 -9.25 -9.81 26.51
C GLU A 107 -10.75 -9.55 26.25
N GLU A 108 -11.10 -8.36 25.78
CA GLU A 108 -12.50 -8.03 25.47
C GLU A 108 -13.03 -8.88 24.31
N LEU A 109 -14.27 -9.39 24.42
CA LEU A 109 -14.90 -10.11 23.33
C LEU A 109 -15.26 -9.15 22.20
N ARG A 110 -14.60 -9.31 21.05
CA ARG A 110 -14.80 -8.49 19.85
C ARG A 110 -15.39 -9.30 18.71
N ILE A 111 -16.61 -8.94 18.31
CA ILE A 111 -17.31 -9.54 17.17
C ILE A 111 -18.01 -8.42 16.40
N ASN A 112 -17.66 -8.27 15.13
CA ASN A 112 -18.33 -7.34 14.24
C ASN A 112 -19.64 -7.96 13.74
N THR A 113 -20.75 -7.21 13.78
CA THR A 113 -22.06 -7.69 13.34
C THR A 113 -22.68 -6.76 12.32
N PHE A 114 -23.17 -7.32 11.21
CA PHE A 114 -23.79 -6.58 10.11
C PHE A 114 -25.21 -7.07 9.85
N LYS A 115 -26.09 -6.16 9.40
CA LYS A 115 -27.49 -6.48 9.12
C LYS A 115 -27.64 -7.45 7.94
N ASN A 116 -26.76 -7.34 6.94
CA ASN A 116 -26.81 -8.12 5.70
C ASN A 116 -25.44 -8.13 5.02
N ILE A 117 -25.29 -8.94 3.96
CA ILE A 117 -24.05 -9.07 3.19
C ILE A 117 -23.60 -7.72 2.58
N PRO A 118 -24.48 -6.86 1.99
CA PRO A 118 -24.05 -5.56 1.48
C PRO A 118 -23.38 -4.66 2.54
N GLN A 119 -23.89 -4.63 3.77
CA GLN A 119 -23.29 -3.85 4.84
C GLN A 119 -21.91 -4.42 5.25
N TYR A 120 -21.77 -5.75 5.28
CA TYR A 120 -20.50 -6.43 5.50
C TYR A 120 -19.48 -6.11 4.39
N LEU A 121 -19.87 -6.20 3.12
CA LEU A 121 -19.01 -5.87 1.98
C LEU A 121 -18.56 -4.41 2.00
N ASN A 122 -19.44 -3.49 2.41
CA ASN A 122 -19.05 -2.09 2.56
C ASN A 122 -18.02 -1.88 3.68
N PHE A 123 -18.14 -2.62 4.79
CA PHE A 123 -17.16 -2.58 5.88
C PHE A 123 -15.78 -3.09 5.43
N LEU A 124 -15.74 -4.16 4.63
CA LEU A 124 -14.48 -4.73 4.12
C LEU A 124 -13.68 -3.78 3.22
N LYS A 125 -14.30 -2.77 2.59
CA LYS A 125 -13.58 -1.81 1.75
C LYS A 125 -12.47 -1.07 2.51
N ASP A 126 -12.73 -0.76 3.78
CA ASP A 126 -11.81 0.00 4.63
C ASP A 126 -11.17 -0.85 5.73
N ASN A 127 -11.70 -2.06 5.98
CA ASN A 127 -11.32 -2.91 7.13
C ASN A 127 -11.09 -4.37 6.74
N GLY A 128 -10.98 -4.67 5.45
CA GLY A 128 -10.61 -6.00 4.99
C GLY A 128 -9.18 -6.36 5.38
N SER A 129 -8.91 -7.66 5.47
CA SER A 129 -7.54 -8.17 5.59
C SER A 129 -7.05 -8.70 4.24
N GLU A 130 -5.83 -9.21 4.23
CA GLU A 130 -5.21 -9.92 3.11
C GLU A 130 -6.08 -11.10 2.63
N PHE A 131 -6.71 -11.82 3.57
CA PHE A 131 -7.65 -12.91 3.27
C PHE A 131 -8.99 -12.68 3.97
N ASN A 132 -10.08 -12.70 3.22
CA ASN A 132 -11.41 -12.51 3.78
C ASN A 132 -12.27 -13.73 3.47
N TYR A 133 -12.65 -14.49 4.49
CA TYR A 133 -13.41 -15.73 4.35
C TYR A 133 -14.88 -15.51 4.73
N PHE A 134 -15.79 -16.00 3.91
CA PHE A 134 -17.23 -15.91 4.16
C PHE A 134 -17.91 -17.27 3.96
N GLN A 135 -18.64 -17.74 4.97
CA GLN A 135 -19.53 -18.89 4.84
C GLN A 135 -20.97 -18.44 4.60
N GLY A 136 -21.51 -18.82 3.45
CA GLY A 136 -22.91 -18.64 3.07
C GLY A 136 -23.52 -19.91 2.50
N TYR A 137 -24.73 -19.79 1.94
CA TYR A 137 -25.41 -20.88 1.26
C TYR A 137 -24.97 -20.99 -0.20
N ASN A 138 -24.65 -22.19 -0.67
CA ASN A 138 -24.48 -22.43 -2.11
C ASN A 138 -25.83 -22.61 -2.83
N SER A 139 -25.81 -22.81 -4.14
CA SER A 139 -27.00 -23.02 -4.98
C SER A 139 -27.86 -24.23 -4.58
N ASN A 140 -27.32 -25.15 -3.78
CA ASN A 140 -28.00 -26.33 -3.25
C ASN A 140 -28.42 -26.15 -1.77
N ASN A 141 -28.44 -24.93 -1.25
CA ASN A 141 -28.73 -24.57 0.14
C ASN A 141 -27.82 -25.26 1.18
N LYS A 142 -26.58 -25.60 0.80
CA LYS A 142 -25.59 -26.15 1.73
C LYS A 142 -24.58 -25.07 2.14
N PRO A 143 -24.04 -25.10 3.38
CA PRO A 143 -22.98 -24.18 3.77
C PRO A 143 -21.75 -24.37 2.88
N GLN A 144 -21.17 -23.26 2.44
CA GLN A 144 -19.98 -23.22 1.58
C GLN A 144 -19.07 -22.09 2.05
N TRP A 145 -17.80 -22.38 2.26
CA TRP A 145 -16.77 -21.36 2.45
C TRP A 145 -16.38 -20.74 1.13
N ASN A 146 -16.19 -19.43 1.13
CA ASN A 146 -15.75 -18.64 -0.01
C ASN A 146 -14.61 -17.72 0.41
N LEU A 147 -13.65 -17.50 -0.49
CA LEU A 147 -12.74 -16.36 -0.41
C LEU A 147 -13.43 -15.15 -1.05
N VAL A 148 -13.44 -14.03 -0.36
CA VAL A 148 -14.00 -12.76 -0.86
C VAL A 148 -12.88 -11.97 -1.53
N LEU A 149 -12.97 -11.84 -2.85
CA LEU A 149 -12.04 -11.08 -3.69
C LEU A 149 -12.70 -9.81 -4.24
N ASN A 150 -12.00 -9.05 -5.08
CA ASN A 150 -12.50 -7.82 -5.67
C ASN A 150 -13.64 -8.02 -6.67
N ASP A 151 -13.73 -9.19 -7.27
CA ASP A 151 -14.69 -9.57 -8.29
C ASP A 151 -15.82 -10.48 -7.79
N GLY A 152 -15.68 -11.09 -6.60
CA GLY A 152 -16.69 -12.03 -6.15
C GLY A 152 -16.39 -12.77 -4.86
N PHE A 153 -17.33 -13.64 -4.51
CA PHE A 153 -17.17 -14.75 -3.58
C PHE A 153 -16.77 -15.97 -4.38
N HIS A 154 -15.56 -16.47 -4.12
CA HIS A 154 -15.01 -17.64 -4.79
C HIS A 154 -15.12 -18.87 -3.88
N PRO A 155 -15.96 -19.86 -4.20
CA PRO A 155 -16.11 -21.08 -3.42
C PRO A 155 -14.78 -21.77 -3.19
N LEU A 156 -14.51 -22.18 -1.96
CA LEU A 156 -13.33 -22.97 -1.60
C LEU A 156 -13.67 -24.46 -1.58
N ILE A 157 -12.82 -25.25 -2.23
CA ILE A 157 -12.92 -26.72 -2.32
C ILE A 157 -11.53 -27.29 -2.01
N ASP A 158 -11.42 -28.50 -1.47
CA ASP A 158 -10.14 -29.20 -1.29
C ASP A 158 -10.31 -30.64 -1.83
N ASP A 159 -10.12 -30.81 -3.14
CA ASP A 159 -10.27 -32.10 -3.82
C ASP A 159 -9.18 -32.33 -4.85
N ILE A 160 -8.25 -33.23 -4.53
CA ILE A 160 -7.12 -33.62 -5.40
C ILE A 160 -7.57 -34.18 -6.75
N ASN A 161 -8.77 -34.77 -6.84
CA ASN A 161 -9.28 -35.34 -8.09
C ASN A 161 -9.87 -34.28 -9.03
N SER A 162 -9.95 -33.02 -8.59
CA SER A 162 -10.60 -31.93 -9.31
C SER A 162 -9.66 -30.76 -9.64
N ILE A 163 -8.34 -30.98 -9.57
CA ILE A 163 -7.32 -30.03 -10.03
C ILE A 163 -7.57 -29.64 -11.49
N GLY A 164 -7.61 -28.33 -11.75
CA GLY A 164 -7.79 -27.75 -13.09
C GLY A 164 -9.21 -27.83 -13.66
N LYS A 165 -10.22 -28.20 -12.86
CA LYS A 165 -11.61 -28.36 -13.35
C LYS A 165 -12.49 -27.13 -13.18
N PHE A 166 -12.13 -26.20 -12.31
CA PHE A 166 -13.05 -25.12 -11.90
C PHE A 166 -12.86 -23.80 -12.66
N ASN A 167 -11.83 -23.64 -13.51
CA ASN A 167 -11.61 -22.49 -14.40
C ASN A 167 -11.93 -21.10 -13.78
N GLY A 168 -11.56 -20.87 -12.52
CA GLY A 168 -11.80 -19.61 -11.80
C GLY A 168 -13.22 -19.41 -11.24
N GLN A 169 -14.12 -20.39 -11.34
CA GLN A 169 -15.44 -20.37 -10.69
C GLN A 169 -15.39 -20.79 -9.21
N ALA A 170 -14.39 -21.57 -8.83
CA ALA A 170 -14.10 -22.01 -7.47
C ALA A 170 -12.57 -22.17 -7.33
N LEU A 171 -12.06 -21.99 -6.12
CA LEU A 171 -10.65 -22.17 -5.78
C LEU A 171 -10.48 -23.53 -5.13
N ASN A 172 -9.77 -24.43 -5.80
CA ASN A 172 -9.47 -25.74 -5.27
C ASN A 172 -8.13 -25.71 -4.54
N LEU A 173 -8.15 -25.79 -3.22
CA LEU A 173 -6.99 -25.74 -2.34
C LEU A 173 -6.00 -26.88 -2.60
N ALA A 174 -6.43 -27.99 -3.19
CA ALA A 174 -5.52 -29.07 -3.61
C ALA A 174 -4.61 -28.65 -4.79
N GLU A 175 -4.96 -27.57 -5.50
CA GLU A 175 -4.11 -26.99 -6.56
C GLU A 175 -2.89 -26.27 -5.99
N LEU A 176 -2.96 -25.80 -4.74
CA LEU A 176 -1.83 -25.17 -4.04
C LEU A 176 -0.62 -26.11 -3.89
N ASP A 177 -0.88 -27.42 -3.88
CA ASP A 177 0.12 -28.47 -3.72
C ASP A 177 0.63 -29.02 -5.08
N ASN A 178 0.26 -28.42 -6.21
CA ASN A 178 0.55 -28.94 -7.56
C ASN A 178 1.33 -27.93 -8.42
N ASP A 179 2.66 -28.13 -8.49
CA ASP A 179 3.57 -27.28 -9.26
C ASP A 179 3.22 -27.23 -10.76
N GLU A 180 2.84 -28.36 -11.37
CA GLU A 180 2.50 -28.42 -12.81
C GLU A 180 1.26 -27.58 -13.14
N PHE A 181 0.27 -27.57 -12.22
CA PHE A 181 -0.89 -26.70 -12.35
C PHE A 181 -0.48 -25.23 -12.33
N TRP A 182 0.38 -24.84 -11.39
CA TRP A 182 0.85 -23.46 -11.26
C TRP A 182 1.68 -23.00 -12.45
N ASP A 183 2.60 -23.83 -12.95
CA ASP A 183 3.37 -23.54 -14.16
C ASP A 183 2.44 -23.28 -15.35
N LYS A 184 1.40 -24.10 -15.50
CA LYS A 184 0.40 -23.92 -16.57
C LYS A 184 -0.43 -22.66 -16.38
N GLN A 185 -0.89 -22.37 -15.16
CA GLN A 185 -1.64 -21.14 -14.87
C GLN A 185 -0.80 -19.90 -15.11
N PHE A 186 0.47 -19.93 -14.71
CA PHE A 186 1.41 -18.85 -14.93
C PHE A 186 1.59 -18.55 -16.42
N GLU A 187 1.85 -19.57 -17.24
CA GLU A 187 2.01 -19.41 -18.70
C GLU A 187 0.73 -18.92 -19.39
N GLN A 188 -0.43 -19.40 -18.95
CA GLN A 188 -1.73 -18.94 -19.46
C GLN A 188 -1.97 -17.47 -19.11
N LYS A 189 -1.76 -17.09 -17.84
CA LYS A 189 -1.92 -15.70 -17.37
C LYS A 189 -0.95 -14.76 -18.08
N LYS A 190 0.31 -15.16 -18.24
CA LYS A 190 1.31 -14.40 -19.02
C LYS A 190 0.81 -14.10 -20.43
N SER A 191 0.33 -15.14 -21.12
CA SER A 191 -0.15 -15.03 -22.50
C SER A 191 -1.38 -14.10 -22.60
N LEU A 192 -2.32 -14.23 -21.66
CA LEU A 192 -3.52 -13.40 -21.61
C LEU A 192 -3.20 -11.93 -21.30
N ILE A 193 -2.24 -11.65 -20.41
CA ILE A 193 -1.79 -10.28 -20.12
C ILE A 193 -1.13 -9.66 -21.35
N ILE A 194 -0.24 -10.39 -22.02
CA ILE A 194 0.42 -9.91 -23.25
C ILE A 194 -0.63 -9.61 -24.33
N GLU A 195 -1.57 -10.52 -24.56
CA GLU A 195 -2.64 -10.33 -25.53
C GLU A 195 -3.52 -9.13 -25.16
N PHE A 196 -3.93 -9.01 -23.89
CA PHE A 196 -4.71 -7.88 -23.41
C PHE A 196 -4.02 -6.53 -23.65
N LEU A 197 -2.75 -6.39 -23.25
CA LEU A 197 -1.99 -5.15 -23.43
C LEU A 197 -1.80 -4.81 -24.91
N LYS A 198 -1.58 -5.82 -25.75
CA LYS A 198 -1.45 -5.65 -27.19
C LYS A 198 -2.76 -5.17 -27.82
N THR A 199 -3.87 -5.84 -27.54
CA THR A 199 -5.20 -5.45 -28.03
C THR A 199 -5.59 -4.05 -27.57
N LEU A 200 -5.37 -3.74 -26.28
CA LEU A 200 -5.61 -2.42 -25.72
C LEU A 200 -4.79 -1.35 -26.45
N GLY A 201 -3.51 -1.59 -26.67
CA GLY A 201 -2.66 -0.64 -27.37
C GLY A 201 -3.07 -0.41 -28.83
N GLN A 202 -3.41 -1.48 -29.55
CA GLN A 202 -3.82 -1.44 -30.94
C GLN A 202 -5.19 -0.75 -31.13
N GLU A 203 -6.18 -1.10 -30.32
CA GLU A 203 -7.54 -0.55 -30.42
C GLU A 203 -7.56 0.96 -30.17
N TYR A 204 -6.67 1.45 -29.31
CA TYR A 204 -6.63 2.84 -28.89
C TYR A 204 -5.49 3.66 -29.51
N HIS A 205 -4.73 3.07 -30.44
CA HIS A 205 -3.62 3.70 -31.14
C HIS A 205 -2.55 4.24 -30.17
N LEU A 206 -2.05 3.38 -29.29
CA LEU A 206 -1.08 3.68 -28.22
C LEU A 206 0.33 3.11 -28.49
N GLY A 207 0.63 2.72 -29.73
CA GLY A 207 1.96 2.31 -30.19
C GLY A 207 2.90 3.48 -30.46
N ASP A 208 4.12 3.21 -30.88
CA ASP A 208 5.23 4.16 -30.94
C ASP A 208 4.98 5.44 -31.77
N GLU A 209 5.84 6.46 -31.57
CA GLU A 209 5.81 7.71 -32.32
C GLU A 209 5.95 7.44 -33.83
N GLY A 210 4.84 7.61 -34.56
CA GLY A 210 4.76 7.36 -36.01
C GLY A 210 4.29 5.94 -36.40
N GLN A 211 4.16 5.01 -35.44
CA GLN A 211 3.63 3.66 -35.62
C GLN A 211 2.61 3.33 -34.53
N THR A 212 1.51 4.10 -34.48
CA THR A 212 0.53 4.07 -33.38
C THR A 212 -0.18 2.73 -33.18
N ASP A 213 -0.07 1.79 -34.13
CA ASP A 213 -0.69 0.46 -34.08
C ASP A 213 0.32 -0.66 -33.73
N GLU A 214 1.61 -0.33 -33.68
CA GLU A 214 2.67 -1.28 -33.31
C GLU A 214 2.89 -1.24 -31.80
N VAL A 215 2.38 -2.26 -31.13
CA VAL A 215 2.49 -2.44 -29.68
C VAL A 215 3.02 -3.84 -29.40
N GLU A 216 4.17 -3.91 -28.75
CA GLU A 216 4.88 -5.17 -28.48
C GLU A 216 5.10 -5.37 -26.98
N PRO A 217 4.10 -5.90 -26.25
CA PRO A 217 4.30 -6.33 -24.88
C PRO A 217 5.19 -7.57 -24.84
N PHE A 218 6.08 -7.65 -23.86
CA PHE A 218 6.97 -8.80 -23.68
C PHE A 218 7.12 -9.17 -22.20
N TYR A 219 7.52 -10.41 -21.94
CA TYR A 219 7.80 -10.86 -20.57
C TYR A 219 9.28 -10.73 -20.24
N ASP A 220 9.60 -10.05 -19.14
CA ASP A 220 10.94 -9.90 -18.60
C ASP A 220 11.20 -10.94 -17.51
N ASN A 221 11.95 -12.00 -17.87
CA ASN A 221 12.32 -13.07 -16.95
C ASN A 221 13.14 -12.60 -15.73
N THR A 222 13.82 -11.45 -15.82
CA THR A 222 14.69 -10.95 -14.75
C THR A 222 13.87 -10.48 -13.55
N TYR A 223 12.72 -9.85 -13.84
CA TYR A 223 11.88 -9.20 -12.84
C TYR A 223 10.51 -9.86 -12.68
N GLY A 224 10.21 -10.90 -13.48
CA GLY A 224 8.96 -11.64 -13.38
C GLY A 224 7.74 -10.81 -13.81
N GLU A 225 7.90 -9.93 -14.80
CA GLU A 225 6.89 -8.93 -15.17
C GLU A 225 6.64 -8.88 -16.68
N VAL A 226 5.41 -8.54 -17.06
CA VAL A 226 5.07 -8.20 -18.45
C VAL A 226 5.27 -6.69 -18.63
N LYS A 227 6.07 -6.30 -19.61
CA LYS A 227 6.38 -4.91 -19.95
C LYS A 227 5.71 -4.50 -21.24
N VAL A 228 5.29 -3.24 -21.32
CA VAL A 228 4.85 -2.59 -22.55
C VAL A 228 5.18 -1.10 -22.45
N ASN A 229 5.52 -0.47 -23.57
CA ASN A 229 5.58 0.98 -23.66
C ASN A 229 4.33 1.47 -24.39
N PHE A 230 3.58 2.38 -23.78
CA PHE A 230 2.46 3.04 -24.46
C PHE A 230 2.83 4.47 -24.79
N TYR A 231 2.60 4.89 -26.02
CA TYR A 231 2.68 6.29 -26.40
C TYR A 231 1.29 6.93 -26.33
N ASP A 232 1.17 8.04 -25.62
CA ASP A 232 -0.05 8.83 -25.56
C ASP A 232 -0.03 9.90 -26.68
N PRO A 233 -0.88 9.78 -27.70
CA PRO A 233 -0.87 10.69 -28.86
C PRO A 233 -1.40 12.10 -28.54
N VAL A 234 -1.96 12.33 -27.34
CA VAL A 234 -2.44 13.66 -26.92
C VAL A 234 -1.38 14.38 -26.12
N SER A 235 -0.72 13.70 -25.18
CA SER A 235 0.39 14.30 -24.43
C SER A 235 1.74 14.21 -25.15
N PHE A 236 1.83 13.43 -26.23
CA PHE A 236 3.07 13.13 -26.97
C PHE A 236 4.16 12.52 -26.05
N GLU A 237 3.76 11.58 -25.20
CA GLU A 237 4.64 11.00 -24.19
C GLU A 237 4.57 9.48 -24.14
N GLU A 238 5.70 8.88 -23.78
CA GLU A 238 5.82 7.44 -23.54
C GLU A 238 5.57 7.09 -22.06
N PHE A 239 4.86 5.99 -21.85
CA PHE A 239 4.50 5.44 -20.56
C PHE A 239 5.01 4.00 -20.47
N PRO A 240 6.19 3.77 -19.86
CA PRO A 240 6.67 2.42 -19.59
C PRO A 240 5.81 1.79 -18.49
N ILE A 241 5.11 0.72 -18.85
CA ILE A 241 4.24 -0.04 -17.96
C ILE A 241 4.91 -1.37 -17.62
N SER A 242 4.94 -1.66 -16.32
CA SER A 242 5.36 -2.95 -15.76
C SER A 242 4.18 -3.59 -15.04
N ILE A 243 3.81 -4.79 -15.47
CA ILE A 243 2.76 -5.61 -14.85
C ILE A 243 3.43 -6.77 -14.11
N GLN A 244 3.42 -6.66 -12.79
CA GLN A 244 3.90 -7.71 -11.89
C GLN A 244 2.93 -8.89 -11.93
N MET A 245 3.50 -10.08 -12.13
CA MET A 245 2.76 -11.33 -12.09
C MET A 245 2.88 -11.95 -10.71
N SER A 246 1.75 -12.19 -10.03
CA SER A 246 1.74 -13.03 -8.83
C SER A 246 1.74 -14.50 -9.25
N SER A 247 2.69 -15.28 -8.73
CA SER A 247 2.73 -16.74 -8.88
C SER A 247 1.61 -17.45 -8.12
N ASP A 248 1.02 -16.80 -7.11
CA ASP A 248 0.14 -17.45 -6.13
C ASP A 248 -1.35 -17.04 -6.31
N ASP A 249 -1.64 -16.26 -7.34
CA ASP A 249 -3.00 -15.80 -7.64
C ASP A 249 -3.71 -16.82 -8.54
N VAL A 250 -4.53 -17.64 -7.88
CA VAL A 250 -5.41 -18.67 -8.46
C VAL A 250 -6.50 -18.13 -9.40
N THR A 251 -6.71 -16.81 -9.49
CA THR A 251 -7.78 -16.26 -10.34
C THR A 251 -7.31 -15.88 -11.74
N LEU A 252 -8.10 -16.31 -12.73
CA LEU A 252 -7.97 -15.89 -14.13
C LEU A 252 -8.60 -14.51 -14.41
N ASN A 253 -9.25 -13.88 -13.44
CA ASN A 253 -9.80 -12.53 -13.58
C ASN A 253 -8.71 -11.47 -13.38
N PHE A 254 -7.69 -11.49 -14.25
CA PHE A 254 -6.51 -10.64 -14.16
C PHE A 254 -6.79 -9.19 -14.57
N VAL A 255 -7.88 -8.93 -15.30
CA VAL A 255 -8.14 -7.63 -15.96
C VAL A 255 -8.20 -6.49 -14.96
N HIS A 256 -8.92 -6.67 -13.84
CA HIS A 256 -8.97 -5.67 -12.77
C HIS A 256 -7.55 -5.34 -12.25
N SER A 257 -6.78 -6.38 -11.90
CA SER A 257 -5.42 -6.22 -11.35
C SER A 257 -4.49 -5.54 -12.34
N VAL A 258 -4.53 -5.93 -13.62
CA VAL A 258 -3.71 -5.31 -14.67
C VAL A 258 -4.10 -3.85 -14.88
N LEU A 259 -5.39 -3.53 -15.02
CA LEU A 259 -5.84 -2.14 -15.16
C LEU A 259 -5.45 -1.29 -13.96
N LEU A 260 -5.51 -1.84 -12.73
CA LEU A 260 -5.06 -1.14 -11.53
C LEU A 260 -3.56 -0.82 -11.58
N GLN A 261 -2.73 -1.78 -12.02
CA GLN A 261 -1.28 -1.58 -12.16
C GLN A 261 -0.93 -0.57 -13.27
N ILE A 262 -1.63 -0.62 -14.42
CA ILE A 262 -1.48 0.39 -15.48
C ILE A 262 -1.87 1.77 -14.94
N ARG A 263 -3.05 1.87 -14.31
CA ARG A 263 -3.58 3.13 -13.75
C ARG A 263 -2.62 3.72 -12.73
N HIS A 264 -2.04 2.90 -11.85
CA HIS A 264 -1.05 3.34 -10.87
C HIS A 264 0.21 3.88 -11.55
N SER A 265 0.77 3.14 -12.52
CA SER A 265 1.97 3.54 -13.26
C SER A 265 1.78 4.86 -14.01
N VAL A 266 0.68 4.99 -14.76
CA VAL A 266 0.32 6.23 -15.48
C VAL A 266 0.10 7.37 -14.50
N SER A 267 -0.64 7.13 -13.41
CA SER A 267 -0.93 8.18 -12.43
C SER A 267 0.31 8.69 -11.73
N LYS A 268 1.25 7.79 -11.40
CA LYS A 268 2.53 8.13 -10.80
C LYS A 268 3.34 9.02 -11.73
N GLN A 269 3.46 8.65 -13.00
CA GLN A 269 4.20 9.46 -13.99
C GLN A 269 3.56 10.83 -14.21
N LEU A 270 2.23 10.90 -14.34
CA LEU A 270 1.52 12.17 -14.50
C LEU A 270 1.64 13.06 -13.25
N SER A 271 1.61 12.48 -12.05
CA SER A 271 1.71 13.23 -10.80
C SER A 271 3.03 14.00 -10.66
N HIS A 272 4.13 13.47 -11.21
CA HIS A 272 5.43 14.14 -11.20
C HIS A 272 5.48 15.40 -12.10
N LYS A 273 4.49 15.63 -12.97
CA LYS A 273 4.43 16.84 -13.80
C LYS A 273 3.89 18.04 -13.02
N LEU A 274 2.98 17.80 -12.08
CA LEU A 274 2.39 18.86 -11.28
C LEU A 274 3.46 19.49 -10.37
N PRO A 275 3.47 20.82 -10.24
CA PRO A 275 4.30 21.47 -9.25
C PRO A 275 3.99 20.93 -7.86
N LEU A 276 5.04 20.70 -7.05
CA LEU A 276 4.85 20.33 -5.64
C LEU A 276 4.32 21.51 -4.82
N TYR A 277 4.43 22.72 -5.35
CA TYR A 277 3.96 23.96 -4.77
C TYR A 277 2.66 24.45 -5.43
N LYS A 278 1.90 25.27 -4.71
CA LYS A 278 0.71 25.95 -5.26
C LYS A 278 1.11 27.30 -5.84
N HIS A 279 0.26 27.88 -6.69
CA HIS A 279 0.47 29.24 -7.20
C HIS A 279 0.62 30.27 -6.05
N ASP A 280 -0.11 30.09 -4.94
CA ASP A 280 0.00 30.96 -3.76
C ASP A 280 1.35 30.87 -3.03
N ASP A 281 2.12 29.80 -3.25
CA ASP A 281 3.47 29.65 -2.70
C ASP A 281 4.51 30.46 -3.49
N LEU A 282 4.21 30.91 -4.72
CA LEU A 282 5.16 31.56 -5.63
C LEU A 282 5.87 32.77 -5.01
N PRO A 283 5.18 33.74 -4.38
CA PRO A 283 5.87 34.90 -3.78
C PRO A 283 6.85 34.48 -2.68
N LYS A 284 6.55 33.41 -1.95
CA LYS A 284 7.42 32.88 -0.90
C LYS A 284 8.61 32.13 -1.49
N LEU A 285 8.41 31.37 -2.55
CA LEU A 285 9.48 30.66 -3.28
C LEU A 285 10.47 31.62 -3.94
N GLU A 286 9.96 32.72 -4.53
CA GLU A 286 10.78 33.81 -5.08
C GLU A 286 11.66 34.44 -4.00
N GLN A 287 11.08 34.80 -2.85
CA GLN A 287 11.83 35.31 -1.70
C GLN A 287 12.85 34.29 -1.17
N MET A 288 12.55 32.99 -1.23
CA MET A 288 13.47 31.96 -0.78
C MET A 288 14.65 31.79 -1.75
N ASN A 289 14.41 32.00 -3.04
CA ASN A 289 15.48 32.09 -4.03
C ASN A 289 16.34 33.35 -3.82
N GLU A 290 15.74 34.49 -3.46
CA GLU A 290 16.50 35.70 -3.08
C GLU A 290 17.42 35.44 -1.87
N ILE A 291 16.94 34.74 -0.83
CA ILE A 291 17.75 34.31 0.32
C ILE A 291 18.93 33.43 -0.14
N LYS A 292 18.67 32.47 -1.04
CA LYS A 292 19.71 31.59 -1.58
C LYS A 292 20.77 32.38 -2.38
N ASP A 293 20.36 33.37 -3.14
CA ASP A 293 21.25 34.27 -3.87
C ASP A 293 22.05 35.18 -2.90
N GLU A 294 21.44 35.66 -1.82
CA GLU A 294 22.13 36.40 -0.76
C GLU A 294 23.24 35.55 -0.12
N ILE A 295 22.97 34.29 0.20
CA ILE A 295 23.96 33.36 0.75
C ILE A 295 25.09 33.10 -0.26
N SER A 296 24.77 32.97 -1.55
CA SER A 296 25.78 32.79 -2.60
C SER A 296 26.75 33.98 -2.67
N ASN A 297 26.28 35.21 -2.40
CA ASN A 297 27.12 36.40 -2.31
C ASN A 297 28.06 36.42 -1.09
N PHE A 298 27.87 35.54 -0.10
CA PHE A 298 28.79 35.44 1.03
C PHE A 298 30.14 34.85 0.63
N TYR A 299 30.17 34.04 -0.43
CA TYR A 299 31.35 33.37 -0.95
C TYR A 299 32.21 34.33 -1.78
N ARG A 300 33.53 34.25 -1.58
CA ARG A 300 34.54 35.08 -2.26
C ARG A 300 35.10 34.42 -3.52
N THR A 301 34.28 33.67 -4.25
CA THR A 301 34.69 32.96 -5.47
C THR A 301 34.41 33.82 -6.71
N LYS A 302 35.16 33.61 -7.79
CA LYS A 302 34.92 34.29 -9.09
C LYS A 302 33.52 34.00 -9.65
N LEU A 303 32.94 32.85 -9.27
CA LEU A 303 31.65 32.36 -9.74
C LEU A 303 30.46 32.76 -8.85
N LYS A 304 30.68 33.43 -7.70
CA LYS A 304 29.61 33.83 -6.73
C LYS A 304 28.52 32.76 -6.53
N GLU A 305 28.94 31.54 -6.23
CA GLU A 305 28.06 30.38 -6.06
C GLU A 305 28.19 29.83 -4.63
N ASP A 306 27.09 29.33 -4.05
CA ASP A 306 27.10 28.48 -2.85
C ASP A 306 27.35 27.02 -3.28
N PRO A 307 28.57 26.47 -3.08
CA PRO A 307 28.90 25.16 -3.61
C PRO A 307 27.98 24.09 -3.02
N ARG A 308 27.20 23.42 -3.87
CA ARG A 308 26.22 22.40 -3.47
C ARG A 308 25.18 22.91 -2.45
N ASN A 309 24.83 24.19 -2.46
CA ASN A 309 23.84 24.81 -1.56
C ASN A 309 24.13 24.61 -0.06
N VAL A 310 25.41 24.46 0.32
CA VAL A 310 25.80 24.09 1.68
C VAL A 310 25.43 25.16 2.72
N GLY A 311 25.56 26.44 2.36
CA GLY A 311 25.15 27.54 3.23
C GLY A 311 23.63 27.64 3.35
N PHE A 312 22.90 27.47 2.24
CA PHE A 312 21.45 27.47 2.21
C PHE A 312 20.85 26.31 3.02
N ASN A 313 21.36 25.09 2.85
CA ASN A 313 20.90 23.92 3.60
C ASN A 313 21.12 24.09 5.11
N TYR A 314 22.19 24.76 5.52
CA TYR A 314 22.40 25.10 6.94
C TYR A 314 21.35 26.08 7.47
N LEU A 315 20.94 27.08 6.69
CA LEU A 315 19.84 27.97 7.07
C LEU A 315 18.51 27.23 7.22
N VAL A 316 18.19 26.33 6.27
CA VAL A 316 16.98 25.50 6.32
C VAL A 316 16.97 24.64 7.58
N ALA A 317 18.09 23.97 7.89
CA ALA A 317 18.23 23.16 9.10
C ALA A 317 18.04 23.99 10.39
N LEU A 318 18.58 25.22 10.45
CA LEU A 318 18.33 26.13 11.59
C LEU A 318 16.84 26.46 11.77
N CYS A 319 16.10 26.63 10.66
CA CYS A 319 14.67 26.92 10.72
C CYS A 319 13.86 25.70 11.17
N GLN A 320 14.19 24.52 10.66
CA GLN A 320 13.51 23.28 11.05
C GLN A 320 13.78 22.89 12.50
N ASP A 321 15.03 23.01 12.97
CA ASP A 321 15.39 22.77 14.38
C ASP A 321 14.60 23.69 15.31
N GLN A 322 14.40 24.95 14.94
CA GLN A 322 13.58 25.89 15.70
C GLN A 322 12.12 25.44 15.78
N LYS A 323 11.54 24.99 14.66
CA LYS A 323 10.17 24.47 14.61
C LYS A 323 10.01 23.19 15.44
N ALA A 324 11.00 22.29 15.38
CA ALA A 324 11.04 21.08 16.20
C ALA A 324 11.06 21.44 17.70
N GLN A 325 11.92 22.38 18.11
CA GLN A 325 12.00 22.87 19.48
C GLN A 325 10.67 23.48 19.95
N GLU A 326 10.06 24.35 19.15
CA GLU A 326 8.77 24.96 19.49
C GLU A 326 7.64 23.93 19.63
N ASN A 327 7.65 22.87 18.82
CA ASN A 327 6.68 21.78 18.92
C ASN A 327 6.95 20.87 20.14
N ALA A 328 8.21 20.60 20.46
CA ALA A 328 8.59 19.84 21.64
C ALA A 328 8.19 20.58 22.92
N ASP A 329 8.48 21.89 22.99
CA ASP A 329 8.10 22.76 24.11
C ASP A 329 6.58 22.77 24.33
N LYS A 330 5.78 22.88 23.26
CA LYS A 330 4.31 22.82 23.32
C LYS A 330 3.78 21.49 23.85
N ASN A 331 4.51 20.40 23.58
CA ASN A 331 4.11 19.03 23.95
C ASN A 331 4.81 18.51 25.20
N GLY A 332 5.63 19.32 25.87
CA GLY A 332 6.40 18.90 27.06
C GLY A 332 7.46 17.83 26.79
N LEU A 333 7.99 17.79 25.56
CA LEU A 333 9.01 16.82 25.12
C LEU A 333 10.41 17.43 25.21
N VAL A 334 11.42 16.58 25.42
CA VAL A 334 12.83 16.97 25.41
C VAL A 334 13.50 16.33 24.20
N LEU A 335 13.85 17.17 23.21
CA LEU A 335 14.58 16.72 22.02
C LEU A 335 16.02 16.35 22.36
N GLN A 336 16.50 15.30 21.71
CA GLN A 336 17.88 14.86 21.76
C GLN A 336 18.73 15.55 20.69
N ASP A 337 20.03 15.69 20.94
CA ASP A 337 20.99 16.32 20.03
C ASP A 337 21.03 15.72 18.61
N TRP A 338 20.65 14.45 18.45
CA TRP A 338 20.64 13.76 17.16
C TRP A 338 19.35 13.99 16.36
N GLU A 339 18.32 14.57 16.98
CA GLU A 339 17.06 14.98 16.32
C GLU A 339 17.15 16.39 15.69
N LEU A 340 18.32 17.04 15.81
CA LEU A 340 18.59 18.39 15.33
C LEU A 340 19.65 18.38 14.21
N ASP A 341 19.31 18.93 13.06
CA ASP A 341 20.09 18.81 11.83
C ASP A 341 21.10 19.96 11.65
N ALA A 342 20.88 21.12 12.27
CA ALA A 342 21.71 22.31 12.03
C ALA A 342 23.16 22.08 12.46
N LYS A 343 23.39 21.30 13.52
CA LYS A 343 24.73 20.95 14.01
C LYS A 343 25.53 20.22 12.93
N ASN A 344 24.94 19.20 12.32
CA ASN A 344 25.54 18.39 11.26
C ASN A 344 25.75 19.23 9.99
N ALA A 345 24.71 19.96 9.54
CA ALA A 345 24.81 20.84 8.37
C ALA A 345 25.92 21.89 8.53
N SER A 346 26.11 22.45 9.74
CA SER A 346 27.12 23.47 10.00
C SER A 346 28.57 23.00 9.84
N GLN A 347 28.83 21.68 9.91
CA GLN A 347 30.18 21.12 9.76
C GLN A 347 30.71 21.26 8.32
N LEU A 348 29.80 21.32 7.34
CA LEU A 348 30.13 21.49 5.93
C LEU A 348 30.34 22.98 5.56
N VAL A 349 29.89 23.90 6.39
CA VAL A 349 29.91 25.34 6.14
C VAL A 349 31.23 25.96 6.62
N LYS A 350 31.90 26.74 5.76
CA LYS A 350 33.13 27.46 6.15
C LYS A 350 32.84 28.43 7.31
N PRO A 351 33.75 28.60 8.30
CA PRO A 351 33.49 29.40 9.51
C PRO A 351 33.03 30.85 9.24
N TYR A 352 33.55 31.49 8.20
CA TYR A 352 33.16 32.86 7.85
C TYR A 352 31.80 32.95 7.14
N ILE A 353 31.37 31.90 6.44
CA ILE A 353 30.03 31.78 5.85
C ILE A 353 29.04 31.50 6.98
N LYS A 354 29.36 30.55 7.87
CA LYS A 354 28.56 30.21 9.04
C LYS A 354 28.15 31.45 9.83
N LYS A 355 29.11 32.32 10.19
CA LYS A 355 28.83 33.59 10.88
C LYS A 355 27.83 34.50 10.14
N LYS A 356 27.87 34.51 8.81
CA LYS A 356 26.95 35.33 8.00
C LYS A 356 25.57 34.68 7.90
N VAL A 357 25.50 33.35 7.76
CA VAL A 357 24.23 32.59 7.78
C VAL A 357 23.57 32.67 9.15
N ASP A 358 24.33 32.56 10.25
CA ASP A 358 23.80 32.73 11.62
C ASP A 358 23.21 34.13 11.82
N LYS A 359 23.86 35.16 11.26
CA LYS A 359 23.33 36.53 11.28
C LYS A 359 22.04 36.63 10.45
N LEU A 360 22.05 36.08 9.22
CA LEU A 360 20.89 36.05 8.33
C LEU A 360 19.69 35.37 9.01
N TYR A 361 19.91 34.21 9.65
CA TYR A 361 18.92 33.52 10.46
C TYR A 361 18.40 34.38 11.63
N SER A 362 19.28 35.08 12.35
CA SER A 362 18.87 35.98 13.44
C SER A 362 18.02 37.15 12.94
N ASP A 363 18.37 37.71 11.78
CA ASP A 363 17.66 38.82 11.16
C ASP A 363 16.31 38.35 10.58
N LEU A 364 16.25 37.16 9.97
CA LEU A 364 15.02 36.49 9.54
C LEU A 364 14.07 36.26 10.73
N LYS A 365 14.56 35.66 11.82
CA LYS A 365 13.79 35.40 13.04
C LYS A 365 13.20 36.69 13.64
N LYS A 366 13.89 37.82 13.48
CA LYS A 366 13.46 39.14 13.96
C LYS A 366 12.68 39.94 12.91
N GLN A 367 12.39 39.37 11.74
CA GLN A 367 11.72 40.05 10.63
C GLN A 367 12.42 41.37 10.23
N LYS A 368 13.76 41.36 10.18
CA LYS A 368 14.61 42.53 9.87
C LYS A 368 15.17 42.54 8.46
N LEU A 369 14.91 41.50 7.67
CA LEU A 369 15.37 41.43 6.29
C LEU A 369 14.53 42.37 5.42
N LYS A 370 15.21 43.19 4.61
CA LYS A 370 14.56 44.13 3.72
C LYS A 370 13.95 43.36 2.54
N ASN A 371 12.67 43.57 2.26
CA ASN A 371 11.91 42.94 1.17
C ASN A 371 11.68 41.42 1.28
N ILE A 372 12.13 40.78 2.37
CA ILE A 372 11.84 39.38 2.68
C ILE A 372 10.84 39.35 3.84
N SER A 373 9.65 38.81 3.59
CA SER A 373 8.58 38.61 4.58
C SER A 373 8.45 37.15 5.02
N LEU A 374 9.35 36.27 4.59
CA LEU A 374 9.37 34.86 4.99
C LEU A 374 9.53 34.72 6.51
N THR A 375 8.73 33.82 7.09
CA THR A 375 8.89 33.35 8.46
C THR A 375 9.72 32.07 8.51
N ILE A 376 10.16 31.68 9.71
CA ILE A 376 10.79 30.38 9.95
C ILE A 376 9.87 29.24 9.49
N ASN A 377 8.57 29.35 9.79
CA ASN A 377 7.59 28.35 9.37
C ASN A 377 7.47 28.26 7.85
N ASP A 378 7.49 29.40 7.14
CA ASP A 378 7.44 29.38 5.67
C ASP A 378 8.65 28.64 5.08
N ILE A 379 9.86 28.89 5.57
CA ILE A 379 11.07 28.20 5.08
C ILE A 379 11.00 26.69 5.38
N SER A 380 10.53 26.32 6.57
CA SER A 380 10.36 24.92 6.95
C SER A 380 9.23 24.20 6.21
N GLU A 381 8.18 24.90 5.77
CA GLU A 381 7.08 24.31 4.99
C GLU A 381 7.41 24.18 3.51
N LEU A 382 8.25 25.08 2.97
CA LEU A 382 8.70 25.01 1.59
C LEU A 382 9.89 24.05 1.39
N ASN A 383 10.54 23.64 2.49
CA ASN A 383 11.54 22.57 2.56
C ASN A 383 11.21 21.67 3.74
N ASP A 384 10.33 20.71 3.54
CA ASP A 384 9.75 19.82 4.55
C ASP A 384 10.65 18.64 4.94
N GLU A 385 11.79 18.43 4.25
CA GLU A 385 12.82 17.44 4.61
C GLU A 385 14.22 18.08 4.64
N VAL A 386 15.04 17.85 5.69
CA VAL A 386 16.50 18.10 5.62
C VAL A 386 17.19 16.87 5.04
N SER A 387 17.66 16.94 3.80
CA SER A 387 18.55 15.91 3.27
C SER A 387 20.00 16.13 3.73
N CYS A 388 20.29 15.91 5.01
CA CYS A 388 21.66 15.84 5.52
C CYS A 388 22.35 14.54 5.08
N GLY A 389 22.70 14.40 3.79
CA GLY A 389 23.53 13.26 3.35
C GLY A 389 23.21 12.66 1.98
N LYS A 390 22.12 13.05 1.32
CA LYS A 390 21.89 12.68 -0.08
C LYS A 390 22.59 13.69 -0.99
N THR A 391 23.91 13.56 -1.12
CA THR A 391 24.63 14.19 -2.22
C THR A 391 24.19 13.54 -3.53
N GLY A 392 23.32 14.21 -4.27
CA GLY A 392 22.87 13.82 -5.59
C GLY A 392 22.04 14.94 -6.20
N TYR A 393 22.17 15.13 -7.50
CA TYR A 393 21.43 16.07 -8.35
C TYR A 393 19.93 16.13 -8.03
N TYR A 394 19.35 17.34 -8.02
CA TYR A 394 17.91 17.64 -8.20
C TYR A 394 16.91 16.59 -7.67
N ASP A 395 17.01 16.22 -6.39
CA ASP A 395 15.99 15.39 -5.76
C ASP A 395 14.75 16.27 -5.50
N THR A 396 13.77 16.20 -6.41
CA THR A 396 12.53 17.02 -6.37
C THR A 396 11.56 16.45 -5.34
N HIS A 397 11.92 16.53 -4.06
CA HIS A 397 11.08 16.11 -2.95
C HIS A 397 10.46 17.28 -2.17
N THR A 398 10.99 18.50 -2.32
CA THR A 398 10.45 19.69 -1.64
C THR A 398 9.87 20.68 -2.63
N LYS A 399 8.95 21.54 -2.15
CA LYS A 399 8.38 22.64 -2.95
C LYS A 399 9.45 23.52 -3.58
N PHE A 400 10.49 23.84 -2.83
CA PHE A 400 11.57 24.68 -3.33
C PHE A 400 12.49 23.98 -4.32
N SER A 401 12.82 22.70 -4.10
CA SER A 401 13.67 21.98 -5.04
C SER A 401 12.97 21.78 -6.38
N ASP A 402 11.66 21.55 -6.39
CA ASP A 402 10.83 21.54 -7.60
C ASP A 402 10.80 22.92 -8.29
N TYR A 403 10.56 24.01 -7.56
CA TYR A 403 10.65 25.37 -8.08
C TYR A 403 12.00 25.66 -8.75
N MET A 404 13.11 25.33 -8.09
CA MET A 404 14.46 25.52 -8.63
C MET A 404 14.73 24.66 -9.87
N SER A 405 14.26 23.41 -9.87
CA SER A 405 14.39 22.49 -11.01
C SER A 405 13.74 23.06 -12.27
N ARG A 406 12.54 23.66 -12.13
CA ARG A 406 11.81 24.31 -13.22
C ARG A 406 12.56 25.51 -13.80
N LEU A 407 13.09 26.38 -12.93
CA LEU A 407 13.94 27.50 -13.35
C LEU A 407 15.17 27.03 -14.16
N VAL A 408 15.86 26.00 -13.69
CA VAL A 408 17.05 25.46 -14.37
C VAL A 408 16.70 24.86 -15.74
N ARG A 409 15.51 24.27 -15.87
CA ARG A 409 14.98 23.75 -17.15
C ARG A 409 14.46 24.85 -18.09
N GLY A 410 14.57 26.13 -17.72
CA GLY A 410 14.07 27.26 -18.52
C GLY A 410 12.54 27.38 -18.54
N GLN A 411 11.85 26.70 -17.62
CA GLN A 411 10.40 26.78 -17.48
C GLN A 411 10.04 27.98 -16.59
N ASN A 412 8.98 28.73 -16.93
CA ASN A 412 8.48 29.83 -16.11
C ASN A 412 7.62 29.31 -14.94
N PRO A 413 8.10 29.29 -13.68
CA PRO A 413 7.38 28.67 -12.56
C PRO A 413 6.00 29.28 -12.28
N ALA A 414 5.75 30.50 -12.75
CA ALA A 414 4.48 31.19 -12.62
C ALA A 414 3.50 30.95 -13.79
N ASP A 415 3.89 30.18 -14.81
CA ASP A 415 3.04 29.88 -15.95
C ASP A 415 1.83 29.03 -15.52
N PRO A 416 0.58 29.51 -15.68
CA PRO A 416 -0.62 28.75 -15.35
C PRO A 416 -0.69 27.39 -16.04
N ALA A 417 -0.07 27.23 -17.22
CA ALA A 417 -0.03 25.96 -17.93
C ALA A 417 0.70 24.86 -17.14
N GLN A 418 1.60 25.20 -16.21
CA GLN A 418 2.26 24.21 -15.35
C GLN A 418 1.32 23.61 -14.31
N PHE A 419 0.22 24.30 -13.99
CA PHE A 419 -0.80 23.85 -13.04
C PHE A 419 -2.00 23.21 -13.75
N ALA A 420 -1.96 23.12 -15.08
CA ALA A 420 -2.99 22.40 -15.83
C ALA A 420 -2.99 20.93 -15.42
N ASP A 421 -4.18 20.38 -15.23
CA ASP A 421 -4.36 19.00 -14.82
C ASP A 421 -3.77 18.04 -15.90
N PRO A 422 -2.67 17.33 -15.61
CA PRO A 422 -2.03 16.44 -16.58
C PRO A 422 -2.91 15.22 -16.90
N TYR A 423 -3.85 14.86 -16.02
CA TYR A 423 -4.77 13.75 -16.21
C TYR A 423 -5.77 14.04 -17.33
N LEU A 424 -6.21 15.30 -17.48
CA LEU A 424 -7.12 15.72 -18.56
C LEU A 424 -6.46 15.73 -19.94
N ASN A 425 -5.12 15.86 -19.97
CA ASN A 425 -4.33 15.89 -21.19
C ASN A 425 -3.71 14.53 -21.56
N SER A 426 -4.09 13.45 -20.88
CA SER A 426 -3.64 12.10 -21.21
C SER A 426 -4.80 11.25 -21.72
N LYS A 427 -4.75 10.89 -23.00
CA LYS A 427 -5.68 9.94 -23.62
C LYS A 427 -5.57 8.57 -22.95
N LEU A 428 -4.34 8.13 -22.68
CA LEU A 428 -4.07 6.85 -22.02
C LEU A 428 -4.76 6.79 -20.66
N TYR A 429 -4.53 7.80 -19.79
CA TYR A 429 -5.16 7.84 -18.47
C TYR A 429 -6.69 7.78 -18.56
N CYS A 430 -7.30 8.57 -19.44
CA CYS A 430 -8.74 8.61 -19.61
C CYS A 430 -9.32 7.25 -20.02
N ILE A 431 -8.66 6.55 -20.96
CA ILE A 431 -9.04 5.20 -21.40
C ILE A 431 -8.96 4.22 -20.24
N ILE A 432 -7.79 4.13 -19.59
CA ILE A 432 -7.53 3.19 -18.50
C ILE A 432 -8.50 3.43 -17.33
N ASN A 433 -8.72 4.68 -16.95
CA ASN A 433 -9.63 5.01 -15.86
C ASN A 433 -11.08 4.61 -16.19
N LYS A 434 -11.53 4.84 -17.43
CA LYS A 434 -12.86 4.40 -17.89
C LYS A 434 -13.02 2.89 -17.87
N PHE A 435 -12.04 2.13 -18.37
CA PHE A 435 -12.08 0.67 -18.33
C PHE A 435 -12.06 0.15 -16.89
N TYR A 436 -11.22 0.72 -16.04
CA TYR A 436 -11.15 0.35 -14.64
C TYR A 436 -12.50 0.59 -13.94
N GLU A 437 -13.13 1.74 -14.14
CA GLU A 437 -14.47 2.03 -13.58
C GLU A 437 -15.52 1.03 -14.07
N GLN A 438 -15.52 0.67 -15.35
CA GLN A 438 -16.43 -0.33 -15.90
C GLN A 438 -16.23 -1.71 -15.27
N VAL A 439 -14.99 -2.14 -15.09
CA VAL A 439 -14.66 -3.42 -14.45
C VAL A 439 -15.10 -3.40 -12.98
N VAL A 440 -14.78 -2.34 -12.24
CA VAL A 440 -15.21 -2.19 -10.84
C VAL A 440 -16.73 -2.21 -10.70
N MET A 441 -17.47 -1.57 -11.60
CA MET A 441 -18.93 -1.62 -11.62
C MET A 441 -19.45 -3.04 -11.85
N LYS A 442 -18.91 -3.74 -12.86
CA LYS A 442 -19.29 -5.12 -13.18
C LYS A 442 -18.98 -6.07 -12.03
N ASP A 443 -17.82 -5.93 -11.40
CA ASP A 443 -17.41 -6.71 -10.23
C ASP A 443 -18.35 -6.47 -9.04
N ALA A 444 -18.76 -5.21 -8.82
CA ALA A 444 -19.71 -4.87 -7.78
C ALA A 444 -21.10 -5.46 -8.03
N GLU A 445 -21.60 -5.40 -9.26
CA GLU A 445 -22.86 -6.03 -9.67
C GLU A 445 -22.80 -7.55 -9.46
N HIS A 446 -21.74 -8.20 -9.95
CA HIS A 446 -21.58 -9.65 -9.82
C HIS A 446 -21.53 -10.10 -8.36
N LYS A 447 -20.79 -9.39 -7.50
CA LYS A 447 -20.76 -9.64 -6.06
C LYS A 447 -22.14 -9.55 -5.41
N LEU A 448 -22.95 -8.57 -5.81
CA LEU A 448 -24.29 -8.39 -5.26
C LEU A 448 -25.22 -9.52 -5.71
N GLU A 449 -25.10 -10.01 -6.94
CA GLU A 449 -25.83 -11.19 -7.42
C GLU A 449 -25.48 -12.44 -6.61
N GLN A 450 -24.18 -12.70 -6.40
CA GLN A 450 -23.72 -13.81 -5.56
C GLN A 450 -24.19 -13.67 -4.11
N ALA A 451 -24.19 -12.46 -3.56
CA ALA A 451 -24.66 -12.19 -2.20
C ALA A 451 -26.13 -12.59 -2.01
N VAL A 452 -26.99 -12.46 -3.04
CA VAL A 452 -28.38 -12.91 -2.98
C VAL A 452 -28.47 -14.43 -2.80
N VAL A 453 -27.65 -15.19 -3.55
CA VAL A 453 -27.58 -16.66 -3.42
C VAL A 453 -27.06 -17.03 -2.04
N LEU A 454 -25.98 -16.40 -1.60
CA LEU A 454 -25.32 -16.69 -0.33
C LEU A 454 -26.20 -16.41 0.88
N ALA A 455 -27.11 -15.44 0.80
CA ALA A 455 -28.04 -15.08 1.89
C ALA A 455 -29.34 -15.91 1.89
N SER A 456 -29.59 -16.71 0.86
CA SER A 456 -30.87 -17.41 0.69
C SER A 456 -30.93 -18.70 1.51
N ASP A 457 -31.67 -18.63 2.62
CA ASP A 457 -32.14 -19.80 3.39
C ASP A 457 -33.43 -20.30 2.70
N LYS A 458 -33.30 -20.85 1.48
CA LYS A 458 -34.47 -21.34 0.73
C LYS A 458 -35.10 -22.56 1.40
#